data_AF-A0A559TE15-F1
#
_entry.id   AF-A0A559TE15-F1
#
_cell.length_a   1.000
_cell.length_b   1.000
_cell.length_c   1.000
_cell.angle_alpha   90.00
_cell.angle_beta   90.00
_cell.angle_gamma   90.00
#
_symmetry.space_group_name_H-M   'P 1'
#
loop_
_entity.id
_entity.type
_entity.pdbx_description
1 polymer ?
#
loop_
_entity_poly.entity_id
_entity_poly.type
_entity_poly.pdbx_seq_one_letter_code
_entity_poly.pdbx_strand_id
1 'polypeptide(L)'
;MASTPKETTTKTSTEPWSGAKPYLEDQYATIDKAIKAGQPAYYPGSTVIDQSDATKTAQSSIINTATNGSPLIGNAHDAVNGVTTGAAFDPTGANTLKAGTGYTNSGIAATQSLSDVLSGNANPATAMLQGTANGDYLNSNPYLQQAISNANQPLIDDYMQKVAPGIDSQFAAGGRNGSGAFAATRNSSDKTFTDAIAKQTADIMNTNYANERQNQIGAQNSIGSLYNANAQNALAAAGQLGSQNQAQQDSRNAAASSLMSGQNAQANTQLQGAGMAGDQRALDYMDADKLAGVGAQKDAYKDLQLQADIDRWNYDQNKDINAASQFANVLNGGGYNTQTTTKPVYSNGLSTGLGALGSIASIFGMLCDIRAKENIRFVGYMLNGTRVYEFTYKNDPSGQVYEGPMAQEVEITRPHAVREIDGFKRIDHRALIGEPAYVQ
;
A
#
# COMPACT_ATOMS: atom_id res chain seq x y z
N MET A 1 -93.80 -52.66 -49.80
CA MET A 1 -92.94 -53.86 -49.63
C MET A 1 -91.67 -53.38 -48.96
N ALA A 2 -91.48 -53.71 -47.68
CA ALA A 2 -90.28 -53.33 -46.93
C ALA A 2 -89.22 -54.41 -47.14
N SER A 3 -88.07 -54.04 -47.71
CA SER A 3 -86.91 -54.92 -47.88
C SER A 3 -86.09 -54.92 -46.59
N THR A 4 -86.03 -56.05 -45.90
CA THR A 4 -85.11 -56.28 -44.79
C THR A 4 -83.67 -56.29 -45.29
N PRO A 5 -82.71 -55.59 -44.65
CA PRO A 5 -81.31 -55.68 -45.02
C PRO A 5 -80.78 -57.08 -44.67
N LYS A 6 -80.14 -57.76 -45.63
CA LYS A 6 -79.30 -58.93 -45.33
C LYS A 6 -77.98 -58.43 -44.76
N GLU A 7 -77.75 -58.67 -43.48
CA GLU A 7 -76.41 -58.57 -42.91
C GLU A 7 -75.54 -59.70 -43.46
N THR A 8 -74.53 -59.35 -44.25
CA THR A 8 -73.46 -60.27 -44.65
C THR A 8 -72.36 -60.15 -43.61
N THR A 9 -72.29 -61.08 -42.66
CA THR A 9 -71.15 -61.19 -41.76
C THR A 9 -69.96 -61.79 -42.51
N THR A 10 -69.10 -60.95 -43.08
CA THR A 10 -67.82 -61.40 -43.64
C THR A 10 -66.86 -61.71 -42.48
N LYS A 11 -66.75 -62.98 -42.08
CA LYS A 11 -65.65 -63.44 -41.22
C LYS A 11 -64.39 -63.52 -42.08
N THR A 12 -63.58 -62.47 -42.09
CA THR A 12 -62.20 -62.55 -42.57
C THR A 12 -61.39 -63.30 -41.51
N SER A 13 -61.39 -64.64 -41.57
CA SER A 13 -60.40 -65.45 -40.84
C SER A 13 -59.12 -65.42 -41.67
N THR A 14 -58.20 -64.52 -41.34
CA THR A 14 -56.84 -64.57 -41.86
C THR A 14 -56.10 -65.66 -41.10
N GLU A 15 -56.34 -66.91 -41.46
CA GLU A 15 -55.48 -68.01 -41.03
C GLU A 15 -54.16 -67.91 -41.83
N PRO A 16 -52.99 -68.03 -41.17
CA PRO A 16 -51.70 -67.97 -41.85
C PRO A 16 -51.63 -69.06 -42.92
N TRP A 17 -50.91 -68.79 -44.02
CA TRP A 17 -50.74 -69.78 -45.10
C TRP A 17 -50.21 -71.11 -44.53
N SER A 18 -50.77 -72.23 -44.98
CA SER A 18 -50.50 -73.56 -44.40
C SER A 18 -49.02 -73.95 -44.35
N GLY A 19 -48.18 -73.45 -45.26
CA GLY A 19 -46.73 -73.64 -45.24
C GLY A 19 -46.00 -72.85 -44.15
N ALA A 20 -46.60 -71.77 -43.63
CA ALA A 20 -46.04 -70.92 -42.58
C ALA A 20 -46.37 -71.38 -41.15
N LYS A 21 -47.43 -72.19 -40.98
CA LYS A 21 -47.89 -72.69 -39.68
C LYS A 21 -46.80 -73.36 -38.83
N PRO A 22 -45.97 -74.30 -39.33
CA PRO A 22 -44.95 -74.94 -38.49
C PRO A 22 -43.86 -73.95 -38.02
N TYR A 23 -43.55 -72.95 -38.84
CA TYR A 23 -42.58 -71.91 -38.50
C TYR A 23 -43.12 -70.94 -37.45
N LEU A 24 -44.41 -70.62 -37.49
CA LEU A 24 -45.08 -69.82 -36.47
C LEU A 24 -45.12 -70.55 -35.13
N GLU A 25 -45.47 -71.85 -35.13
CA GLU A 25 -45.48 -72.68 -33.92
C GLU A 25 -44.09 -72.75 -33.27
N ASP A 26 -43.02 -72.85 -34.06
CA ASP A 26 -41.63 -72.84 -33.58
C ASP A 26 -41.21 -71.49 -32.95
N GLN A 27 -41.60 -70.37 -33.58
CA GLN A 27 -41.32 -69.04 -33.00
C GLN A 27 -42.10 -68.78 -31.71
N TYR A 28 -43.39 -69.15 -31.65
CA TYR A 28 -44.17 -69.01 -30.43
C TYR A 28 -43.63 -69.90 -29.31
N ALA A 29 -43.15 -71.11 -29.62
CA ALA A 29 -42.49 -71.97 -28.66
C ALA A 29 -41.16 -71.36 -28.14
N THR A 30 -40.41 -70.68 -29.01
CA THR A 30 -39.18 -69.96 -28.64
C THR A 30 -39.47 -68.81 -27.69
N ILE A 31 -40.50 -67.99 -27.97
CA ILE A 31 -40.94 -66.89 -27.11
C ILE A 31 -41.46 -67.41 -25.77
N ASP A 32 -42.32 -68.44 -25.79
CA ASP A 32 -42.88 -69.07 -24.58
C ASP A 32 -41.77 -69.65 -23.68
N LYS A 33 -40.76 -70.29 -24.28
CA LYS A 33 -39.58 -70.79 -23.56
C LYS A 33 -38.78 -69.66 -22.92
N ALA A 34 -38.58 -68.54 -23.61
CA ALA A 34 -37.87 -67.39 -23.08
C ALA A 34 -38.62 -66.74 -21.89
N ILE A 35 -39.94 -66.51 -22.04
CA ILE A 35 -40.78 -65.96 -20.97
C ILE A 35 -40.79 -66.89 -19.75
N LYS A 36 -40.95 -68.21 -19.95
CA LYS A 36 -40.91 -69.21 -18.86
C LYS A 36 -39.54 -69.30 -18.19
N ALA A 37 -38.45 -68.96 -18.89
CA ALA A 37 -37.11 -68.84 -18.33
C ALA A 37 -36.87 -67.49 -17.61
N GLY A 38 -37.89 -66.62 -17.50
CA GLY A 38 -37.81 -65.34 -16.81
C GLY A 38 -37.15 -64.21 -17.62
N GLN A 39 -37.12 -64.34 -18.95
CA GLN A 39 -36.57 -63.34 -19.86
C GLN A 39 -37.65 -62.38 -20.37
N PRO A 40 -37.34 -61.07 -20.54
CA PRO A 40 -36.07 -60.41 -20.25
C PRO A 40 -35.85 -60.12 -18.75
N ALA A 41 -34.62 -60.29 -18.26
CA ALA A 41 -34.26 -59.96 -16.88
C ALA A 41 -33.70 -58.52 -16.76
N TYR A 42 -33.88 -57.90 -15.58
CA TYR A 42 -33.29 -56.59 -15.28
C TYR A 42 -31.76 -56.62 -15.38
N TYR A 43 -31.16 -55.46 -15.68
CA TYR A 43 -29.71 -55.30 -15.68
C TYR A 43 -29.14 -55.68 -14.30
N PRO A 44 -28.18 -56.63 -14.22
CA PRO A 44 -27.73 -57.16 -12.94
C PRO A 44 -26.74 -56.25 -12.19
N GLY A 45 -26.19 -55.22 -12.85
CA GLY A 45 -25.26 -54.26 -12.26
C GLY A 45 -25.95 -53.03 -11.65
N SER A 46 -25.17 -52.15 -11.02
CA SER A 46 -25.66 -50.85 -10.55
C SER A 46 -26.15 -50.00 -11.72
N THR A 47 -27.32 -49.36 -11.58
CA THR A 47 -27.85 -48.41 -12.57
C THR A 47 -27.55 -46.95 -12.21
N VAL A 48 -26.64 -46.72 -11.26
CA VAL A 48 -26.17 -45.40 -10.86
C VAL A 48 -24.64 -45.37 -10.87
N ILE A 49 -24.08 -44.25 -11.31
CA ILE A 49 -22.64 -43.99 -11.29
C ILE A 49 -22.21 -43.32 -9.98
N ASP A 50 -21.00 -43.63 -9.53
CA ASP A 50 -20.35 -42.84 -8.48
C ASP A 50 -19.77 -41.55 -9.06
N GLN A 51 -19.90 -40.45 -8.30
CA GLN A 51 -19.20 -39.19 -8.59
C GLN A 51 -17.70 -39.42 -8.73
N SER A 52 -17.09 -38.77 -9.73
CA SER A 52 -15.66 -38.76 -9.93
C SER A 52 -14.93 -38.07 -8.78
N ASP A 53 -13.65 -38.42 -8.62
CA ASP A 53 -12.78 -37.79 -7.62
C ASP A 53 -12.64 -36.29 -7.85
N ALA A 54 -12.71 -35.82 -9.10
CA ALA A 54 -12.71 -34.41 -9.45
C ALA A 54 -13.95 -33.70 -8.89
N THR A 55 -15.14 -34.28 -9.09
CA THR A 55 -16.41 -33.77 -8.52
C THR A 55 -16.34 -33.72 -6.99
N LYS A 56 -15.89 -34.81 -6.35
CA LYS A 56 -15.76 -34.89 -4.88
C LYS A 56 -14.76 -33.88 -4.33
N THR A 57 -13.63 -33.71 -5.02
CA THR A 57 -12.58 -32.75 -4.62
C THR A 57 -13.07 -31.32 -4.78
N ALA A 58 -13.73 -30.98 -5.89
CA ALA A 58 -14.29 -29.65 -6.12
C ALA A 58 -15.32 -29.27 -5.03
N GLN A 59 -16.24 -30.18 -4.71
CA GLN A 59 -17.21 -29.98 -3.62
C GLN A 59 -16.50 -29.78 -2.28
N SER A 60 -15.49 -30.58 -1.98
CA SER A 60 -14.69 -30.45 -0.75
C SER A 60 -13.98 -29.10 -0.68
N SER A 61 -13.40 -28.62 -1.80
CA SER A 61 -12.76 -27.30 -1.87
C SER A 61 -13.77 -26.17 -1.66
N ILE A 62 -14.95 -26.21 -2.27
CA ILE A 62 -16.01 -25.22 -2.07
C ILE A 62 -16.46 -25.20 -0.61
N ILE A 63 -16.69 -26.37 0.00
CA ILE A 63 -17.09 -26.51 1.40
C ILE A 63 -16.00 -25.95 2.32
N ASN A 64 -14.73 -26.28 2.05
CA ASN A 64 -13.60 -25.81 2.85
C ASN A 64 -13.48 -24.29 2.78
N THR A 65 -13.58 -23.68 1.60
CA THR A 65 -13.55 -22.22 1.43
C THR A 65 -14.75 -21.55 2.09
N ALA A 66 -15.95 -22.14 1.98
CA ALA A 66 -17.15 -21.60 2.62
C ALA A 66 -17.10 -21.69 4.15
N THR A 67 -16.50 -22.75 4.70
CA THR A 67 -16.45 -23.02 6.15
C THR A 67 -15.30 -22.28 6.82
N ASN A 68 -14.10 -22.31 6.24
CA ASN A 68 -12.91 -21.70 6.82
C ASN A 68 -12.74 -20.22 6.42
N GLY A 69 -13.53 -19.74 5.47
CA GLY A 69 -13.40 -18.41 4.91
C GLY A 69 -12.17 -18.30 3.98
N SER A 70 -12.02 -17.10 3.40
CA SER A 70 -10.92 -16.79 2.52
C SER A 70 -9.72 -16.26 3.31
N PRO A 71 -8.53 -16.90 3.24
CA PRO A 71 -7.31 -16.37 3.84
C PRO A 71 -6.95 -14.98 3.33
N LEU A 72 -7.25 -14.69 2.06
CA LEU A 72 -7.04 -13.38 1.45
C LEU A 72 -7.90 -12.30 2.11
N ILE A 73 -9.17 -12.61 2.35
CA ILE A 73 -10.10 -11.72 3.06
C ILE A 73 -9.69 -11.57 4.53
N GLY A 74 -9.20 -12.63 5.18
CA GLY A 74 -8.65 -12.56 6.54
C GLY A 74 -7.51 -11.55 6.65
N ASN A 75 -6.50 -11.68 5.79
CA ASN A 75 -5.36 -10.76 5.75
C ASN A 75 -5.78 -9.31 5.44
N ALA A 76 -6.77 -9.12 4.56
CA ALA A 76 -7.32 -7.81 4.24
C ALA A 76 -8.04 -7.18 5.44
N HIS A 77 -8.82 -7.98 6.18
CA HIS A 77 -9.45 -7.54 7.42
C HIS A 77 -8.42 -7.14 8.47
N ASP A 78 -7.36 -7.92 8.64
CA ASP A 78 -6.29 -7.60 9.59
C ASP A 78 -5.58 -6.30 9.23
N ALA A 79 -5.33 -6.05 7.94
CA ALA A 79 -4.76 -4.80 7.46
C ALA A 79 -5.69 -3.60 7.74
N VAL A 80 -6.98 -3.70 7.41
CA VAL A 80 -7.97 -2.65 7.69
C VAL A 80 -8.11 -2.40 9.19
N ASN A 81 -8.15 -3.46 9.99
CA ASN A 81 -8.28 -3.37 11.44
C ASN A 81 -7.02 -2.74 12.06
N GLY A 82 -5.83 -3.13 11.60
CA GLY A 82 -4.56 -2.54 12.03
C GLY A 82 -4.49 -1.05 11.76
N VAL A 83 -4.92 -0.60 10.58
CA VAL A 83 -4.95 0.84 10.26
C VAL A 83 -6.03 1.58 11.06
N THR A 84 -7.22 0.99 11.20
CA THR A 84 -8.36 1.61 11.90
C THR A 84 -8.14 1.75 13.40
N THR A 85 -7.55 0.74 14.04
CA THR A 85 -7.21 0.75 15.48
C THR A 85 -5.93 1.53 15.78
N GLY A 86 -5.18 1.88 14.74
CA GLY A 86 -3.90 2.56 14.83
C GLY A 86 -2.71 1.63 15.11
N ALA A 87 -2.93 0.32 15.25
CA ALA A 87 -1.86 -0.68 15.45
C ALA A 87 -0.87 -0.75 14.28
N ALA A 88 -1.26 -0.29 13.08
CA ALA A 88 -0.37 -0.17 11.92
C ALA A 88 0.64 1.00 12.03
N PHE A 89 0.51 1.89 13.01
CA PHE A 89 1.37 3.05 13.18
C PHE A 89 2.27 2.93 14.41
N ASP A 90 3.58 3.11 14.23
CA ASP A 90 4.52 3.30 15.35
C ASP A 90 4.34 4.72 15.91
N PRO A 91 4.01 4.88 17.20
CA PRO A 91 3.78 6.18 17.81
C PRO A 91 5.06 7.03 17.98
N THR A 92 6.24 6.49 17.72
CA THR A 92 7.53 7.17 17.94
C THR A 92 7.63 8.52 17.22
N GLY A 93 7.18 8.60 15.97
CA GLY A 93 7.17 9.85 15.20
C GLY A 93 6.24 10.90 15.84
N ALA A 94 5.02 10.50 16.15
CA ALA A 94 4.02 11.37 16.79
C ALA A 94 4.48 11.85 18.18
N ASN A 95 5.08 10.95 18.98
CA ASN A 95 5.62 11.28 20.30
C ASN A 95 6.79 12.26 20.20
N THR A 96 7.67 12.11 19.20
CA THR A 96 8.78 13.02 18.96
C THR A 96 8.29 14.41 18.58
N LEU A 97 7.31 14.51 17.69
CA LEU A 97 6.71 15.78 17.29
C LEU A 97 5.98 16.46 18.46
N LYS A 98 5.23 15.69 19.25
CA LYS A 98 4.58 16.18 20.47
C LYS A 98 5.59 16.74 21.45
N ALA A 99 6.71 16.04 21.70
CA ALA A 99 7.79 16.53 22.53
C ALA A 99 8.42 17.82 21.96
N GLY A 100 8.55 17.91 20.63
CA GLY A 100 9.03 19.11 19.94
C GLY A 100 8.17 20.36 20.15
N THR A 101 6.85 20.22 20.34
CA THR A 101 5.96 21.38 20.59
C THR A 101 6.21 22.09 21.92
N GLY A 102 6.74 21.37 22.91
CA GLY A 102 7.09 21.91 24.23
C GLY A 102 8.58 22.20 24.40
N TYR A 103 9.38 22.04 23.34
CA TYR A 103 10.82 22.20 23.42
C TYR A 103 11.20 23.68 23.58
N THR A 104 12.01 23.98 24.60
CA THR A 104 12.61 25.29 24.83
C THR A 104 14.12 25.22 24.67
N ASN A 105 14.68 26.05 23.80
CA ASN A 105 16.11 26.06 23.53
C ASN A 105 16.89 26.70 24.70
N SER A 106 17.51 25.85 25.53
CA SER A 106 18.30 26.30 26.68
C SER A 106 19.52 27.14 26.28
N GLY A 107 20.04 26.97 25.06
CA GLY A 107 21.14 27.77 24.54
C GLY A 107 20.73 29.22 24.23
N ILE A 108 19.48 29.44 23.79
CA ILE A 108 18.95 30.81 23.59
C ILE A 108 18.73 31.50 24.94
N ALA A 109 18.17 30.81 25.93
CA ALA A 109 18.02 31.34 27.27
C ALA A 109 19.39 31.69 27.91
N ALA A 110 20.39 30.83 27.72
CA ALA A 110 21.76 31.11 28.16
C ALA A 110 22.36 32.32 27.44
N THR A 111 22.13 32.46 26.12
CA THR A 111 22.59 33.62 25.34
C THR A 111 21.97 34.92 25.84
N GLN A 112 20.66 34.93 26.12
CA GLN A 112 19.99 36.11 26.66
C GLN A 112 20.51 36.47 28.04
N SER A 113 20.64 35.50 28.94
CA SER A 113 21.18 35.74 30.29
C SER A 113 22.61 36.27 30.28
N LEU A 114 23.45 35.75 29.36
CA LEU A 114 24.82 36.21 29.21
C LEU A 114 24.89 37.62 28.63
N SER A 115 24.05 37.91 27.63
CA SER A 115 23.88 39.27 27.09
C SER A 115 23.46 40.26 28.17
N ASP A 116 22.48 39.89 29.01
CA ASP A 116 21.98 40.74 30.08
C ASP A 116 23.06 41.00 31.14
N VAL A 117 23.79 39.96 31.56
CA VAL A 117 24.92 40.08 32.51
C VAL A 117 26.06 40.92 31.94
N LEU A 118 26.39 40.77 30.66
CA LEU A 118 27.44 41.56 30.00
C LEU A 118 27.03 43.02 29.83
N SER A 119 25.75 43.28 29.56
CA SER A 119 25.21 44.65 29.44
C SER A 119 25.12 45.37 30.80
N GLY A 120 24.91 44.63 31.90
CA GLY A 120 24.82 45.17 33.25
C GLY A 120 26.15 45.38 33.96
N ASN A 121 27.24 44.74 33.50
CA ASN A 121 28.57 44.91 34.08
C ASN A 121 29.38 45.95 33.33
N ALA A 122 29.68 47.06 34.01
CA ALA A 122 30.55 48.10 33.49
C ALA A 122 31.96 47.54 33.19
N ASN A 123 32.52 47.93 32.05
CA ASN A 123 33.89 47.55 31.68
C ASN A 123 34.86 48.02 32.78
N PRO A 124 35.69 47.15 33.38
CA PRO A 124 36.57 47.50 34.49
C PRO A 124 37.56 48.65 34.15
N ALA A 125 37.85 48.86 32.86
CA ALA A 125 38.64 49.99 32.41
C ALA A 125 37.99 51.35 32.74
N THR A 126 36.66 51.45 32.88
CA THR A 126 35.98 52.71 33.23
C THR A 126 36.26 53.13 34.67
N ALA A 127 36.26 52.18 35.61
CA ALA A 127 36.62 52.44 37.01
C ALA A 127 38.10 52.84 37.13
N MET A 128 38.99 52.19 36.37
CA MET A 128 40.41 52.52 36.33
C MET A 128 40.66 53.90 35.71
N LEU A 129 39.98 54.23 34.60
CA LEU A 129 40.01 55.55 33.97
C LEU A 129 39.56 56.63 34.95
N GLN A 130 38.54 56.37 35.76
CA GLN A 130 38.06 57.32 36.76
C GLN A 130 39.10 57.54 37.88
N GLY A 131 39.77 56.49 38.36
CA GLY A 131 40.87 56.64 39.32
C GLY A 131 42.08 57.38 38.76
N THR A 132 42.44 57.15 37.50
CA THR A 132 43.53 57.90 36.82
C THR A 132 43.13 59.36 36.56
N ALA A 133 41.87 59.64 36.28
CA ALA A 133 41.34 60.99 36.18
C ALA A 133 41.35 61.73 37.52
N ASN A 134 41.00 61.03 38.62
CA ASN A 134 41.01 61.58 39.99
C ASN A 134 42.43 61.77 40.56
N GLY A 135 43.44 61.16 39.94
CA GLY A 135 44.83 61.30 40.37
C GLY A 135 45.24 60.34 41.50
N ASP A 136 44.51 59.25 41.69
CA ASP A 136 44.71 58.29 42.80
C ASP A 136 46.11 57.64 42.80
N TYR A 137 46.85 57.76 41.70
CA TYR A 137 48.15 57.10 41.46
C TYR A 137 49.37 58.06 41.52
N LEU A 138 49.22 59.28 42.04
CA LEU A 138 50.24 60.34 42.00
C LEU A 138 51.44 60.19 42.97
N ASN A 139 51.33 59.42 44.06
CA ASN A 139 52.21 59.61 45.23
C ASN A 139 53.21 58.48 45.59
N SER A 140 53.38 57.44 44.77
CA SER A 140 53.94 56.17 45.28
C SER A 140 55.12 55.57 44.51
N ASN A 141 56.02 56.35 43.89
CA ASN A 141 57.19 55.78 43.20
C ASN A 141 58.52 55.98 43.98
N PRO A 142 59.03 54.95 44.70
CA PRO A 142 60.32 55.00 45.40
C PRO A 142 61.52 55.24 44.48
N TYR A 143 61.45 54.81 43.23
CA TYR A 143 62.53 54.99 42.25
C TYR A 143 62.65 56.45 41.78
N LEU A 144 61.57 57.23 41.91
CA LEU A 144 61.57 58.65 41.58
C LEU A 144 62.48 59.46 42.51
N GLN A 145 62.50 59.12 43.80
CA GLN A 145 63.39 59.77 44.77
C GLN A 145 64.86 59.54 44.42
N GLN A 146 65.22 58.32 44.03
CA GLN A 146 66.57 58.00 43.57
C GLN A 146 66.91 58.71 42.25
N ALA A 147 65.96 58.78 41.31
CA ALA A 147 66.16 59.45 40.03
C ALA A 147 66.37 60.97 40.18
N ILE A 148 65.59 61.62 41.06
CA ILE A 148 65.75 63.05 41.38
C ILE A 148 67.11 63.29 42.04
N SER A 149 67.50 62.45 43.01
CA SER A 149 68.81 62.56 43.67
C SER A 149 69.95 62.44 42.67
N ASN A 150 69.92 61.43 41.80
CA ASN A 150 70.95 61.21 40.78
C ASN A 150 71.01 62.36 39.75
N ALA A 151 69.85 62.91 39.36
CA ALA A 151 69.78 63.98 38.36
C ALA A 151 70.29 65.33 38.91
N ASN A 152 70.08 65.60 40.20
CA ASN A 152 70.52 66.85 40.84
C ASN A 152 72.00 66.80 41.29
N GLN A 153 72.61 65.62 41.41
CA GLN A 153 73.98 65.50 41.93
C GLN A 153 75.03 66.34 41.19
N PRO A 154 75.06 66.37 39.85
CA PRO A 154 76.03 67.20 39.12
C PRO A 154 75.92 68.70 39.44
N LEU A 155 74.70 69.22 39.70
CA LEU A 155 74.52 70.61 40.10
C LEU A 155 75.05 70.84 41.53
N ILE A 156 74.79 69.90 42.43
CA ILE A 156 75.26 69.94 43.82
C ILE A 156 76.79 69.96 43.83
N ASP A 157 77.42 69.05 43.09
CA ASP A 157 78.87 68.94 42.98
C ASP A 157 79.51 70.22 42.39
N ASP A 158 78.96 70.75 41.29
CA ASP A 158 79.48 71.97 40.66
C ASP A 158 79.37 73.20 41.59
N TYR A 159 78.25 73.30 42.31
CA TYR A 159 78.03 74.37 43.28
C TYR A 159 79.02 74.28 44.46
N MET A 160 79.10 73.10 45.09
CA MET A 160 79.92 72.88 46.29
C MET A 160 81.42 72.95 45.99
N GLN A 161 81.86 72.47 44.83
CA GLN A 161 83.28 72.33 44.52
C GLN A 161 83.84 73.52 43.73
N LYS A 162 83.01 74.27 42.97
CA LYS A 162 83.51 75.34 42.09
C LYS A 162 82.90 76.70 42.38
N VAL A 163 81.57 76.83 42.41
CA VAL A 163 80.90 78.14 42.50
C VAL A 163 81.08 78.74 43.90
N ALA A 164 80.74 77.97 44.93
CA ALA A 164 80.85 78.41 46.33
C ALA A 164 82.31 78.77 46.71
N PRO A 165 83.31 77.88 46.55
CA PRO A 165 84.70 78.20 46.85
C PRO A 165 85.28 79.29 45.94
N GLY A 166 84.79 79.40 44.70
CA GLY A 166 85.19 80.45 43.76
C GLY A 166 84.77 81.85 44.21
N ILE A 167 83.54 82.01 44.70
CA ILE A 167 83.06 83.25 45.32
C ILE A 167 83.89 83.55 46.58
N ASP A 168 84.08 82.57 47.44
CA ASP A 168 84.86 82.73 48.68
C ASP A 168 86.31 83.17 48.38
N SER A 169 86.96 82.53 47.41
CA SER A 169 88.33 82.84 46.98
C SER A 169 88.47 84.22 46.35
N GLN A 170 87.54 84.63 45.46
CA GLN A 170 87.57 85.94 44.82
C GLN A 170 87.40 87.09 45.82
N PHE A 171 86.50 86.96 46.79
CA PHE A 171 86.29 87.97 47.82
C PHE A 171 87.37 87.95 48.90
N ALA A 172 87.95 86.78 49.19
CA ALA A 172 89.12 86.66 50.08
C ALA A 172 90.38 87.29 49.48
N ALA A 173 90.66 87.09 48.19
CA ALA A 173 91.79 87.72 47.49
C ALA A 173 91.71 89.26 47.48
N GLY A 174 90.49 89.80 47.51
CA GLY A 174 90.25 91.24 47.66
C GLY A 174 90.21 91.76 49.11
N GLY A 175 90.41 90.90 50.12
CA GLY A 175 90.30 91.27 51.53
C GLY A 175 88.88 91.66 51.98
N ARG A 176 87.85 91.32 51.20
CA ARG A 176 86.44 91.72 51.41
C ARG A 176 85.55 90.58 51.88
N ASN A 177 86.15 89.50 52.36
CA ASN A 177 85.43 88.39 52.93
C ASN A 177 84.63 88.88 54.17
N GLY A 178 83.32 88.62 54.21
CA GLY A 178 82.41 89.16 55.24
C GLY A 178 81.82 90.56 54.97
N SER A 179 82.08 91.16 53.80
CA SER A 179 81.40 92.39 53.39
C SER A 179 79.92 92.16 53.04
N GLY A 180 79.07 93.20 53.15
CA GLY A 180 77.66 93.09 52.72
C GLY A 180 77.50 92.72 51.24
N ALA A 181 78.46 93.08 50.40
CA ALA A 181 78.52 92.66 49.00
C ALA A 181 78.81 91.17 48.84
N PHE A 182 79.75 90.62 49.63
CA PHE A 182 80.00 89.17 49.68
C PHE A 182 78.74 88.40 50.07
N ALA A 183 78.07 88.82 51.15
CA ALA A 183 76.83 88.20 51.62
C ALA A 183 75.72 88.25 50.54
N ALA A 184 75.55 89.37 49.85
CA ALA A 184 74.59 89.50 48.77
C ALA A 184 74.90 88.57 47.58
N THR A 185 76.17 88.48 47.17
CA THR A 185 76.60 87.59 46.08
C THR A 185 76.45 86.11 46.45
N ARG A 186 76.84 85.71 47.67
CA ARG A 186 76.68 84.33 48.16
C ARG A 186 75.20 83.94 48.22
N ASN A 187 74.36 84.77 48.85
CA ASN A 187 72.91 84.54 48.97
C ASN A 187 72.21 84.47 47.60
N SER A 188 72.59 85.32 46.65
CA SER A 188 72.05 85.28 45.28
C SER A 188 72.44 83.99 44.56
N SER A 189 73.67 83.52 44.77
CA SER A 189 74.17 82.26 44.21
C SER A 189 73.47 81.04 44.84
N ASP A 190 73.29 81.02 46.17
CA ASP A 190 72.52 79.99 46.88
C ASP A 190 71.07 79.92 46.39
N LYS A 191 70.43 81.07 46.20
CA LYS A 191 69.07 81.14 45.67
C LYS A 191 69.00 80.60 44.25
N THR A 192 69.92 81.01 43.37
CA THR A 192 69.97 80.57 41.97
C THR A 192 70.16 79.06 41.88
N PHE A 193 71.04 78.49 42.72
CA PHE A 193 71.25 77.05 42.82
C PHE A 193 70.00 76.31 43.31
N THR A 194 69.36 76.81 44.36
CA THR A 194 68.14 76.22 44.92
C THR A 194 66.99 76.25 43.92
N ASP A 195 66.81 77.37 43.21
CA ASP A 195 65.81 77.52 42.15
C ASP A 195 66.08 76.55 40.98
N ALA A 196 67.36 76.32 40.62
CA ALA A 196 67.75 75.39 39.55
C ALA A 196 67.42 73.93 39.92
N ILE A 197 67.72 73.51 41.15
CA ILE A 197 67.34 72.18 41.66
C ILE A 197 65.82 72.02 41.72
N ALA A 198 65.10 73.03 42.22
CA ALA A 198 63.65 73.00 42.31
C ALA A 198 62.99 72.86 40.92
N LYS A 199 63.49 73.61 39.93
CA LYS A 199 63.03 73.51 38.54
C LYS A 199 63.32 72.13 37.94
N GLN A 200 64.54 71.62 38.07
CA GLN A 200 64.90 70.30 37.55
C GLN A 200 64.07 69.18 38.19
N THR A 201 63.85 69.26 39.50
CA THR A 201 63.00 68.30 40.22
C THR A 201 61.55 68.36 39.74
N ALA A 202 60.99 69.56 39.55
CA ALA A 202 59.66 69.76 39.01
C ALA A 202 59.52 69.21 37.57
N ASP A 203 60.53 69.43 36.72
CA ASP A 203 60.55 68.93 35.34
C ASP A 203 60.60 67.39 35.29
N ILE A 204 61.41 66.75 36.16
CA ILE A 204 61.47 65.29 36.30
C ILE A 204 60.13 64.73 36.79
N MET A 205 59.52 65.34 37.82
CA MET A 205 58.23 64.92 38.33
C MET A 205 57.11 65.07 37.30
N ASN A 206 57.06 66.18 36.56
CA ASN A 206 56.11 66.39 35.48
C ASN A 206 56.26 65.37 34.36
N THR A 207 57.50 65.07 33.96
CA THR A 207 57.79 64.07 32.92
C THR A 207 57.42 62.66 33.37
N ASN A 208 57.76 62.30 34.61
CA ASN A 208 57.39 61.01 35.18
C ASN A 208 55.87 60.85 35.26
N TYR A 209 55.16 61.89 35.70
CA TYR A 209 53.71 61.91 35.76
C TYR A 209 53.06 61.74 34.37
N ALA A 210 53.58 62.43 33.35
CA ALA A 210 53.09 62.29 31.98
C ALA A 210 53.29 60.86 31.44
N ASN A 211 54.47 60.27 31.68
CA ASN A 211 54.78 58.91 31.24
C ASN A 211 53.91 57.86 31.96
N GLU A 212 53.75 57.99 33.27
CA GLU A 212 52.92 57.09 34.07
C GLU A 212 51.46 57.15 33.62
N ARG A 213 50.92 58.36 33.40
CA ARG A 213 49.56 58.54 32.87
C ARG A 213 49.40 57.89 31.49
N GLN A 214 50.38 58.02 30.61
CA GLN A 214 50.34 57.39 29.29
C GLN A 214 50.36 55.85 29.39
N ASN A 215 51.20 55.29 30.26
CA ASN A 215 51.27 53.85 30.50
C ASN A 215 49.97 53.31 31.11
N GLN A 216 49.36 54.05 32.06
CA GLN A 216 48.08 53.70 32.65
C GLN A 216 46.95 53.72 31.62
N ILE A 217 46.85 54.77 30.81
CA ILE A 217 45.85 54.84 29.73
C ILE A 217 46.06 53.68 28.73
N GLY A 218 47.32 53.38 28.39
CA GLY A 218 47.66 52.23 27.55
C GLY A 218 47.16 50.90 28.12
N ALA A 219 47.46 50.62 29.38
CA ALA A 219 47.00 49.41 30.08
C ALA A 219 45.48 49.35 30.20
N GLN A 220 44.82 50.47 30.51
CA GLN A 220 43.36 50.57 30.61
C GLN A 220 42.68 50.30 29.27
N ASN A 221 43.22 50.85 28.18
CA ASN A 221 42.73 50.54 26.83
C ASN A 221 42.88 49.05 26.51
N SER A 222 44.02 48.44 26.83
CA SER A 222 44.22 47.00 26.63
C SER A 222 43.23 46.15 27.44
N ILE A 223 43.01 46.47 28.71
CA ILE A 223 42.01 45.79 29.57
C ILE A 223 40.61 45.96 28.99
N GLY A 224 40.26 47.16 28.57
CA GLY A 224 38.95 47.46 27.99
C GLY A 224 38.69 46.70 26.69
N SER A 225 39.70 46.62 25.80
CA SER A 225 39.63 45.83 24.57
C SER A 225 39.52 44.33 24.83
N LEU A 226 40.30 43.79 25.77
CA LEU A 226 40.24 42.37 26.15
C LEU A 226 38.90 41.98 26.76
N TYR A 227 38.33 42.83 27.61
CA TYR A 227 36.99 42.63 28.17
C TYR A 227 35.93 42.54 27.07
N ASN A 228 35.91 43.51 26.15
CA ASN A 228 34.96 43.51 25.03
C ASN A 228 35.16 42.31 24.10
N ALA A 229 36.39 41.93 23.80
CA ALA A 229 36.69 40.76 22.96
C ALA A 229 36.20 39.45 23.62
N ASN A 230 36.44 39.27 24.92
CA ASN A 230 35.97 38.09 25.65
C ASN A 230 34.44 38.05 25.75
N ALA A 231 33.79 39.20 25.96
CA ALA A 231 32.34 39.33 25.96
C ALA A 231 31.74 38.91 24.60
N GLN A 232 32.30 39.38 23.50
CA GLN A 232 31.87 39.02 22.14
C GLN A 232 32.09 37.54 21.84
N ASN A 233 33.25 36.99 22.21
CA ASN A 233 33.55 35.57 22.03
C ASN A 233 32.57 34.68 22.81
N ALA A 234 32.25 35.05 24.05
CA ALA A 234 31.30 34.32 24.87
C ALA A 234 29.88 34.37 24.28
N LEU A 235 29.45 35.54 23.79
CA LEU A 235 28.14 35.69 23.14
C LEU A 235 28.06 34.91 21.82
N ALA A 236 29.13 34.92 21.01
CA ALA A 236 29.21 34.16 19.78
C ALA A 236 29.15 32.65 20.04
N ALA A 237 29.89 32.14 21.03
CA ALA A 237 29.86 30.73 21.42
C ALA A 237 28.48 30.30 21.95
N ALA A 238 27.84 31.14 22.77
CA ALA A 238 26.49 30.89 23.27
C ALA A 238 25.47 30.86 22.12
N GLY A 239 25.55 31.80 21.17
CA GLY A 239 24.71 31.85 19.98
C GLY A 239 24.91 30.64 19.05
N GLN A 240 26.15 30.17 18.88
CA GLN A 240 26.44 28.94 18.13
C GLN A 240 25.83 27.71 18.79
N LEU A 241 25.94 27.58 20.11
CA LEU A 241 25.35 26.47 20.85
C LEU A 241 23.82 26.49 20.77
N GLY A 242 23.19 27.66 20.91
CA GLY A 242 21.75 27.83 20.71
C GLY A 242 21.32 27.42 19.31
N SER A 243 22.03 27.89 18.28
CA SER A 243 21.72 27.54 16.88
C SER A 243 21.88 26.04 16.59
N GLN A 244 22.92 25.40 17.14
CA GLN A 244 23.15 23.97 16.98
C GLN A 244 22.07 23.13 17.67
N ASN A 245 21.61 23.53 18.85
CA ASN A 245 20.54 22.83 19.55
C ASN A 245 19.21 22.93 18.79
N GLN A 246 18.91 24.11 18.23
CA GLN A 246 17.74 24.28 17.37
C GLN A 246 17.82 23.41 16.11
N ALA A 247 18.95 23.43 15.41
CA ALA A 247 19.15 22.61 14.20
C ALA A 247 19.01 21.11 14.50
N GLN A 248 19.49 20.65 15.66
CA GLN A 248 19.32 19.25 16.07
C GLN A 248 17.85 18.92 16.35
N GLN A 249 17.10 19.83 16.97
CA GLN A 249 15.67 19.64 17.20
C GLN A 249 14.89 19.62 15.88
N ASP A 250 15.20 20.52 14.95
CA ASP A 250 14.58 20.58 13.63
C ASP A 250 14.86 19.30 12.82
N SER A 251 16.10 18.78 12.90
CA SER A 251 16.45 17.50 12.29
C SER A 251 15.65 16.33 12.87
N ARG A 252 15.45 16.28 14.19
CA ARG A 252 14.61 15.26 14.85
C ARG A 252 13.15 15.38 14.42
N ASN A 253 12.61 16.60 14.37
CA ASN A 253 11.24 16.85 13.94
C ASN A 253 11.03 16.48 12.45
N ALA A 254 12.01 16.78 11.60
CA ALA A 254 11.99 16.40 10.18
C ALA A 254 12.00 14.87 10.01
N ALA A 255 12.90 14.18 10.71
CA ALA A 255 12.95 12.72 10.69
C ALA A 255 11.64 12.09 11.21
N ALA A 256 11.08 12.62 12.29
CA ALA A 256 9.80 12.18 12.83
C ALA A 256 8.64 12.41 11.84
N SER A 257 8.63 13.55 11.14
CA SER A 257 7.64 13.85 10.10
C SER A 257 7.76 12.88 8.91
N SER A 258 8.99 12.58 8.46
CA SER A 258 9.24 11.60 7.40
C SER A 258 8.85 10.18 7.79
N LEU A 259 9.06 9.79 9.05
CA LEU A 259 8.60 8.50 9.56
C LEU A 259 7.07 8.41 9.49
N MET A 260 6.36 9.43 9.96
CA MET A 260 4.89 9.44 9.91
C MET A 260 4.35 9.46 8.48
N SER A 261 4.98 10.18 7.55
CA SER A 261 4.53 10.19 6.15
C SER A 261 4.75 8.83 5.47
N GLY A 262 5.87 8.16 5.75
CA GLY A 262 6.15 6.81 5.28
C GLY A 262 5.13 5.79 5.80
N GLN A 263 4.76 5.88 7.07
CA GLN A 263 3.74 5.01 7.66
C GLN A 263 2.35 5.24 7.06
N ASN A 264 1.97 6.51 6.83
CA ASN A 264 0.71 6.81 6.15
C ASN A 264 0.69 6.27 4.71
N ALA A 265 1.81 6.37 3.99
CA ALA A 265 1.92 5.78 2.66
C ALA A 265 1.77 4.25 2.70
N GLN A 266 2.44 3.58 3.64
CA GLN A 266 2.34 2.13 3.83
C GLN A 266 0.91 1.71 4.21
N ALA A 267 0.26 2.42 5.13
CA ALA A 267 -1.12 2.18 5.53
C ALA A 267 -2.08 2.32 4.35
N ASN A 268 -1.88 3.34 3.49
CA ASN A 268 -2.67 3.50 2.27
C ASN A 268 -2.46 2.35 1.28
N THR A 269 -1.23 1.87 1.10
CA THR A 269 -0.95 0.68 0.26
C THR A 269 -1.63 -0.57 0.83
N GLN A 270 -1.61 -0.75 2.16
CA GLN A 270 -2.29 -1.86 2.82
C GLN A 270 -3.80 -1.78 2.64
N LEU A 271 -4.41 -0.60 2.81
CA LEU A 271 -5.84 -0.39 2.58
C LEU A 271 -6.23 -0.60 1.11
N GLN A 272 -5.40 -0.18 0.17
CA GLN A 272 -5.64 -0.44 -1.26
C GLN A 272 -5.58 -1.95 -1.56
N GLY A 273 -4.58 -2.65 -1.03
CA GLY A 273 -4.49 -4.10 -1.10
C GLY A 273 -5.71 -4.80 -0.51
N ALA A 274 -6.16 -4.35 0.66
CA ALA A 274 -7.35 -4.87 1.31
C ALA A 274 -8.64 -4.57 0.53
N GLY A 275 -8.73 -3.40 -0.12
CA GLY A 275 -9.84 -3.06 -1.00
C GLY A 275 -9.93 -3.98 -2.22
N MET A 276 -8.78 -4.32 -2.83
CA MET A 276 -8.73 -5.28 -3.94
C MET A 276 -9.06 -6.71 -3.52
N ALA A 277 -8.76 -7.10 -2.27
CA ALA A 277 -9.09 -8.42 -1.75
C ALA A 277 -10.61 -8.67 -1.71
N GLY A 278 -11.41 -7.64 -1.42
CA GLY A 278 -12.88 -7.74 -1.45
C GLY A 278 -13.42 -8.17 -2.82
N ASP A 279 -12.89 -7.60 -3.89
CA ASP A 279 -13.27 -7.94 -5.28
C ASP A 279 -12.71 -9.30 -5.71
N GLN A 280 -11.65 -9.79 -5.06
CA GLN A 280 -11.00 -11.06 -5.38
C GLN A 280 -11.64 -12.28 -4.71
N ARG A 281 -12.70 -12.13 -3.89
CA ARG A 281 -13.43 -13.26 -3.30
C ARG A 281 -14.00 -14.23 -4.33
N ALA A 282 -14.30 -13.76 -5.54
CA ALA A 282 -14.73 -14.62 -6.65
C ALA A 282 -13.61 -15.56 -7.15
N LEU A 283 -12.34 -15.20 -6.94
CA LEU A 283 -11.20 -16.03 -7.33
C LEU A 283 -11.06 -17.27 -6.43
N ASP A 284 -11.51 -17.20 -5.18
CA ASP A 284 -11.39 -18.31 -4.22
C ASP A 284 -12.19 -19.56 -4.64
N TYR A 285 -13.22 -19.38 -5.49
CA TYR A 285 -14.03 -20.47 -6.02
C TYR A 285 -13.62 -20.90 -7.43
N MET A 286 -12.80 -20.11 -8.13
CA MET A 286 -12.53 -20.31 -9.56
C MET A 286 -11.89 -21.68 -9.86
N ASP A 287 -10.92 -22.10 -9.06
CA ASP A 287 -10.25 -23.38 -9.27
C ASP A 287 -11.15 -24.57 -8.94
N ALA A 288 -12.00 -24.41 -7.92
CA ALA A 288 -13.00 -25.41 -7.58
C ALA A 288 -14.09 -25.51 -8.67
N ASP A 289 -14.53 -24.38 -9.25
CA ASP A 289 -15.49 -24.35 -10.35
C ASP A 289 -14.92 -25.00 -11.63
N LYS A 290 -13.65 -24.72 -11.96
CA LYS A 290 -12.97 -25.39 -13.07
C LYS A 290 -12.86 -26.89 -12.84
N LEU A 291 -12.53 -27.30 -11.61
CA LEU A 291 -12.44 -28.72 -11.25
C LEU A 291 -13.82 -29.39 -11.26
N ALA A 292 -14.87 -28.71 -10.82
CA ALA A 292 -16.25 -29.17 -10.92
C ALA A 292 -16.67 -29.36 -12.38
N GLY A 293 -16.26 -28.46 -13.28
CA GLY A 293 -16.48 -28.61 -14.72
C GLY A 293 -15.82 -29.87 -15.30
N VAL A 294 -14.58 -30.16 -14.92
CA VAL A 294 -13.89 -31.41 -15.31
C VAL A 294 -14.57 -32.64 -14.70
N GLY A 295 -15.02 -32.54 -13.44
CA GLY A 295 -15.77 -33.58 -12.76
C GLY A 295 -17.09 -33.92 -13.47
N ALA A 296 -17.87 -32.91 -13.83
CA ALA A 296 -19.12 -33.06 -14.55
C ALA A 296 -18.93 -33.75 -15.91
N GLN A 297 -17.86 -33.43 -16.64
CA GLN A 297 -17.53 -34.10 -17.91
C GLN A 297 -17.19 -35.58 -17.70
N LYS A 298 -16.42 -35.90 -16.66
CA LYS A 298 -16.07 -37.28 -16.32
C LYS A 298 -17.29 -38.09 -15.88
N ASP A 299 -18.17 -37.48 -15.09
CA ASP A 299 -19.39 -38.12 -14.60
C ASP A 299 -20.35 -38.38 -15.77
N ALA A 300 -20.58 -37.40 -16.65
CA ALA A 300 -21.38 -37.57 -17.85
C ALA A 300 -20.84 -38.69 -18.77
N TYR A 301 -19.52 -38.79 -18.93
CA TYR A 301 -18.92 -39.85 -19.73
C TYR A 301 -19.13 -41.24 -19.11
N LYS A 302 -18.99 -41.38 -17.78
CA LYS A 302 -19.28 -42.63 -17.08
C LYS A 302 -20.75 -43.03 -17.20
N ASP A 303 -21.65 -42.06 -17.15
CA ASP A 303 -23.09 -42.29 -17.30
C ASP A 303 -23.43 -42.82 -18.70
N LEU A 304 -22.84 -42.22 -19.74
CA LEU A 304 -22.96 -42.71 -21.12
C LEU A 304 -22.44 -44.15 -21.28
N GLN A 305 -21.33 -44.50 -20.63
CA GLN A 305 -20.82 -45.86 -20.65
C GLN A 305 -21.77 -46.84 -19.98
N LEU A 306 -22.30 -46.48 -18.80
CA LEU A 306 -23.27 -47.30 -18.09
C LEU A 306 -24.55 -47.50 -18.90
N GLN A 307 -25.07 -46.43 -19.51
CA GLN A 307 -26.25 -46.51 -20.36
C GLN A 307 -26.00 -47.41 -21.58
N ALA A 308 -24.83 -47.31 -22.21
CA ALA A 308 -24.47 -48.19 -23.33
C ALA A 308 -24.39 -49.67 -22.92
N ASP A 309 -23.93 -49.96 -21.70
CA ASP A 309 -23.90 -51.33 -21.16
C ASP A 309 -25.31 -51.85 -20.84
N ILE A 310 -26.20 -51.00 -20.29
CA ILE A 310 -27.62 -51.33 -20.07
C ILE A 310 -28.33 -51.59 -21.40
N ASP A 311 -28.11 -50.75 -22.42
CA ASP A 311 -28.72 -50.90 -23.73
C ASP A 311 -28.25 -52.17 -24.43
N ARG A 312 -26.95 -52.49 -24.35
CA ARG A 312 -26.40 -53.75 -24.87
C ARG A 312 -27.01 -54.96 -24.16
N TRP A 313 -27.13 -54.91 -22.84
CA TRP A 313 -27.78 -55.97 -22.06
C TRP A 313 -29.24 -56.16 -22.49
N ASN A 314 -30.02 -55.06 -22.57
CA ASN A 314 -31.41 -55.11 -22.98
C ASN A 314 -31.57 -55.64 -24.41
N TYR A 315 -30.67 -55.27 -25.32
CA TYR A 315 -30.64 -55.81 -26.67
C TYR A 315 -30.40 -57.32 -26.66
N ASP A 316 -29.38 -57.81 -25.93
CA ASP A 316 -29.06 -59.22 -25.85
C ASP A 316 -30.19 -60.03 -25.20
N GLN A 317 -30.82 -59.54 -24.13
CA GLN A 317 -31.97 -60.18 -23.47
C GLN A 317 -33.18 -60.30 -24.41
N ASN A 318 -33.41 -59.30 -25.27
CA ASN A 318 -34.58 -59.27 -26.16
C ASN A 318 -34.29 -59.75 -27.57
N LYS A 319 -33.05 -60.11 -27.93
CA LYS A 319 -32.67 -60.43 -29.32
C LYS A 319 -33.48 -61.59 -29.90
N ASP A 320 -33.57 -62.70 -29.17
CA ASP A 320 -34.27 -63.91 -29.65
C ASP A 320 -35.79 -63.72 -29.63
N ILE A 321 -36.32 -63.02 -28.61
CA ILE A 321 -37.74 -62.68 -28.51
C ILE A 321 -38.15 -61.73 -29.65
N ASN A 322 -37.33 -60.71 -29.93
CA ASN A 322 -37.57 -59.74 -31.01
C ASN A 322 -37.42 -60.40 -32.39
N ALA A 323 -36.39 -61.23 -32.60
CA ALA A 323 -36.20 -61.96 -33.85
C ALA A 323 -37.38 -62.91 -34.12
N ALA A 324 -37.82 -63.66 -33.10
CA ALA A 324 -38.96 -64.55 -33.22
C ALA A 324 -40.27 -63.81 -33.46
N SER A 325 -40.48 -62.68 -32.78
CA SER A 325 -41.67 -61.83 -32.95
C SER A 325 -41.71 -61.18 -34.33
N GLN A 326 -40.58 -60.67 -34.83
CA GLN A 326 -40.46 -60.08 -36.18
C GLN A 326 -40.68 -61.15 -37.26
N PHE A 327 -40.09 -62.33 -37.09
CA PHE A 327 -40.28 -63.44 -38.03
C PHE A 327 -41.72 -63.96 -38.04
N ALA A 328 -42.36 -64.05 -36.88
CA ALA A 328 -43.78 -64.40 -36.77
C ALA A 328 -44.68 -63.35 -37.46
N ASN A 329 -44.38 -62.06 -37.31
CA ASN A 329 -45.12 -60.98 -37.99
C ASN A 329 -45.00 -61.03 -39.52
N VAL A 330 -43.82 -61.37 -40.05
CA VAL A 330 -43.59 -61.55 -41.50
C VAL A 330 -44.38 -62.75 -42.06
N LEU A 331 -44.47 -63.84 -41.29
CA LEU A 331 -45.18 -65.06 -41.70
C LEU A 331 -46.71 -64.96 -41.60
N ASN A 332 -47.24 -64.12 -40.70
CA ASN A 332 -48.68 -63.97 -40.48
C ASN A 332 -49.35 -62.94 -41.42
N GLY A 333 -48.75 -62.69 -42.58
CA GLY A 333 -49.33 -61.85 -43.65
C GLY A 333 -49.03 -60.35 -43.56
N GLY A 334 -48.16 -59.92 -42.63
CA GLY A 334 -47.60 -58.57 -42.64
C GLY A 334 -46.46 -58.48 -43.63
N GLY A 335 -46.60 -57.64 -44.67
CA GLY A 335 -45.50 -57.36 -45.61
C GLY A 335 -44.23 -56.93 -44.86
N TYR A 336 -43.07 -57.21 -45.47
CA TYR A 336 -41.75 -56.80 -45.01
C TYR A 336 -41.71 -55.26 -44.83
N ASN A 337 -42.10 -54.76 -43.65
CA ASN A 337 -41.87 -53.38 -43.29
C ASN A 337 -40.52 -53.32 -42.59
N THR A 338 -39.46 -53.32 -43.40
CA THR A 338 -38.12 -52.95 -42.96
C THR A 338 -38.11 -51.47 -42.61
N GLN A 339 -38.65 -51.11 -41.44
CA GLN A 339 -38.16 -49.97 -40.69
C GLN A 339 -37.12 -50.47 -39.67
N THR A 340 -36.02 -51.00 -40.19
CA THR A 340 -34.75 -51.01 -39.44
C THR A 340 -34.23 -49.58 -39.43
N THR A 341 -34.90 -48.72 -38.67
CA THR A 341 -34.26 -47.49 -38.19
C THR A 341 -33.42 -47.87 -36.98
N THR A 342 -32.31 -48.57 -37.23
CA THR A 342 -31.16 -48.50 -36.31
C THR A 342 -30.57 -47.11 -36.47
N LYS A 343 -31.28 -46.09 -35.96
CA LYS A 343 -30.59 -44.85 -35.62
C LYS A 343 -29.60 -45.25 -34.53
N PRO A 344 -28.31 -44.89 -34.63
CA PRO A 344 -27.42 -45.00 -33.49
C PRO A 344 -28.14 -44.33 -32.32
N VAL A 345 -28.30 -45.08 -31.22
CA VAL A 345 -28.80 -44.57 -29.96
C VAL A 345 -27.76 -43.57 -29.46
N TYR A 346 -27.89 -42.33 -29.92
CA TYR A 346 -27.47 -41.18 -29.15
C TYR A 346 -28.69 -40.77 -28.33
N SER A 347 -29.08 -41.62 -27.37
CA SER A 347 -30.04 -41.20 -26.36
C SER A 347 -29.31 -40.39 -25.30
N ASN A 348 -29.79 -39.16 -25.16
CA ASN A 348 -29.82 -38.39 -23.92
C ASN A 348 -28.58 -37.59 -23.55
N GLY A 349 -28.34 -36.55 -24.34
CA GLY A 349 -27.71 -35.31 -23.83
C GLY A 349 -28.63 -34.42 -22.98
N LEU A 350 -29.80 -34.90 -22.54
CA LEU A 350 -30.78 -34.03 -21.85
C LEU A 350 -31.68 -34.68 -20.78
N SER A 351 -31.68 -36.00 -20.60
CA SER A 351 -32.58 -36.63 -19.61
C SER A 351 -31.84 -37.40 -18.54
N THR A 352 -31.21 -36.67 -17.62
CA THR A 352 -31.31 -36.88 -16.17
C THR A 352 -30.89 -35.56 -15.54
N GLY A 353 -31.76 -34.98 -14.70
CA GLY A 353 -31.53 -33.69 -14.06
C GLY A 353 -30.23 -33.66 -13.26
N LEU A 354 -29.70 -32.45 -13.06
CA LEU A 354 -28.45 -32.11 -12.34
C LEU A 354 -27.13 -32.03 -13.14
N GLY A 355 -27.15 -31.82 -14.47
CA GLY A 355 -25.95 -31.55 -15.29
C GLY A 355 -25.93 -30.21 -16.05
N ALA A 356 -26.91 -29.32 -15.80
CA ALA A 356 -27.23 -28.17 -16.67
C ALA A 356 -26.40 -26.89 -16.44
N LEU A 357 -25.08 -27.01 -16.28
CA LEU A 357 -24.17 -25.86 -16.48
C LEU A 357 -23.21 -26.05 -17.66
N GLY A 358 -23.11 -27.25 -18.24
CA GLY A 358 -22.12 -27.57 -19.29
C GLY A 358 -22.62 -27.62 -20.74
N SER A 359 -23.93 -27.73 -20.98
CA SER A 359 -24.51 -27.96 -22.34
C SER A 359 -25.32 -26.78 -22.89
N ILE A 360 -25.43 -25.67 -22.17
CA ILE A 360 -26.08 -24.44 -22.68
C ILE A 360 -25.19 -23.76 -23.75
N ALA A 361 -23.92 -24.16 -23.87
CA ALA A 361 -23.00 -23.58 -24.86
C ALA A 361 -23.21 -24.07 -26.31
N SER A 362 -23.92 -25.19 -26.57
CA SER A 362 -24.05 -25.75 -27.93
C SER A 362 -25.42 -25.55 -28.60
N ILE A 363 -26.46 -25.15 -27.86
CA ILE A 363 -27.82 -24.96 -28.41
C ILE A 363 -28.07 -23.51 -28.85
N PHE A 364 -27.34 -22.54 -28.30
CA PHE A 364 -27.67 -21.11 -28.42
C PHE A 364 -26.91 -20.35 -29.53
N GLY A 365 -26.06 -21.05 -30.28
CA GLY A 365 -25.49 -20.54 -31.53
C GLY A 365 -26.44 -20.63 -32.73
N MET A 366 -27.57 -21.34 -32.60
CA MET A 366 -28.53 -21.56 -33.67
C MET A 366 -29.61 -20.46 -33.72
N LEU A 367 -30.26 -20.29 -34.88
CA LEU A 367 -31.33 -19.29 -35.08
C LEU A 367 -32.45 -19.49 -34.04
N CYS A 368 -32.63 -18.52 -33.15
CA CYS A 368 -33.64 -18.59 -32.07
C CYS A 368 -34.98 -17.95 -32.47
N ASP A 369 -35.05 -17.40 -33.68
CA ASP A 369 -36.18 -16.69 -34.24
C ASP A 369 -37.34 -17.62 -34.62
N ILE A 370 -38.56 -17.30 -34.19
CA ILE A 370 -39.78 -18.03 -34.58
C ILE A 370 -39.95 -18.15 -36.09
N ARG A 371 -39.49 -17.16 -36.87
CA ARG A 371 -39.65 -17.13 -38.32
C ARG A 371 -38.88 -18.24 -39.02
N ALA A 372 -37.78 -18.72 -38.42
CA ALA A 372 -36.95 -19.78 -38.97
C ALA A 372 -37.43 -21.19 -38.57
N LYS A 373 -38.43 -21.31 -37.69
CA LYS A 373 -38.84 -22.56 -37.04
C LYS A 373 -40.24 -23.00 -37.49
N GLU A 374 -40.49 -24.30 -37.48
CA GLU A 374 -41.78 -24.94 -37.71
C GLU A 374 -41.98 -26.13 -36.76
N ASN A 375 -43.20 -26.70 -36.71
CA ASN A 375 -43.56 -27.78 -35.77
C ASN A 375 -43.27 -27.45 -34.29
N ILE A 376 -43.56 -26.21 -33.88
CA ILE A 376 -43.21 -25.69 -32.55
C ILE A 376 -44.18 -26.22 -31.49
N ARG A 377 -43.65 -26.94 -30.50
CA ARG A 377 -44.41 -27.50 -29.37
C ARG A 377 -43.78 -27.09 -28.05
N PHE A 378 -44.60 -26.60 -27.13
CA PHE A 378 -44.13 -26.26 -25.78
C PHE A 378 -43.75 -27.53 -25.01
N VAL A 379 -42.57 -27.55 -24.39
CA VAL A 379 -42.05 -28.74 -23.67
C VAL A 379 -41.63 -28.47 -22.23
N GLY A 380 -41.44 -27.21 -21.82
CA GLY A 380 -41.13 -26.90 -20.43
C GLY A 380 -40.55 -25.52 -20.18
N TYR A 381 -39.96 -25.33 -19.00
CA TYR A 381 -39.34 -24.07 -18.58
C TYR A 381 -37.88 -24.31 -18.19
N MET A 382 -37.02 -23.34 -18.50
CA MET A 382 -35.67 -23.21 -17.93
C MET A 382 -35.75 -22.79 -16.46
N LEU A 383 -34.67 -23.00 -15.70
CA LEU A 383 -34.57 -22.63 -14.29
C LEU A 383 -34.82 -21.12 -14.04
N ASN A 384 -34.53 -20.28 -15.03
CA ASN A 384 -34.76 -18.83 -15.01
C ASN A 384 -36.20 -18.41 -15.42
N GLY A 385 -37.11 -19.37 -15.58
CA GLY A 385 -38.50 -19.16 -15.99
C GLY A 385 -38.73 -18.97 -17.50
N THR A 386 -37.69 -19.07 -18.32
CA THR A 386 -37.83 -18.95 -19.79
C THR A 386 -38.50 -20.20 -20.37
N ARG A 387 -39.49 -20.04 -21.25
CA ARG A 387 -40.16 -21.16 -21.92
C ARG A 387 -39.26 -21.84 -22.95
N VAL A 388 -39.34 -23.17 -23.01
CA VAL A 388 -38.61 -24.04 -23.93
C VAL A 388 -39.59 -24.75 -24.84
N TYR A 389 -39.22 -24.83 -26.12
CA TYR A 389 -40.02 -25.44 -27.17
C TYR A 389 -39.18 -26.46 -27.93
N GLU A 390 -39.84 -27.52 -28.37
CA GLU A 390 -39.37 -28.46 -29.39
C GLU A 390 -39.81 -27.94 -30.76
N PHE A 391 -38.93 -27.96 -31.76
CA PHE A 391 -39.20 -27.43 -33.11
C PHE A 391 -38.28 -28.07 -34.17
N THR A 392 -38.61 -27.89 -35.45
CA THR A 392 -37.73 -28.16 -36.59
C THR A 392 -37.39 -26.87 -37.34
N TYR A 393 -36.27 -26.80 -38.06
CA TYR A 393 -35.96 -25.64 -38.90
C TYR A 393 -36.65 -25.73 -40.24
N LYS A 394 -37.18 -24.59 -40.73
CA LYS A 394 -37.77 -24.51 -42.06
C LYS A 394 -36.73 -24.85 -43.12
N ASN A 395 -37.10 -25.72 -44.05
CA ASN A 395 -36.24 -26.18 -45.13
C ASN A 395 -35.02 -26.99 -44.67
N ASP A 396 -35.01 -27.53 -43.45
CA ASP A 396 -34.00 -28.51 -43.03
C ASP A 396 -34.34 -29.88 -43.63
N PRO A 397 -33.56 -30.38 -44.62
CA PRO A 397 -33.85 -31.64 -45.30
C PRO A 397 -33.68 -32.86 -44.37
N SER A 398 -33.07 -32.69 -43.19
CA SER A 398 -32.89 -33.76 -42.20
C SER A 398 -34.14 -34.01 -41.34
N GLY A 399 -35.06 -33.04 -41.27
CA GLY A 399 -36.21 -33.09 -40.36
C GLY A 399 -35.80 -33.21 -38.88
N GLN A 400 -34.59 -32.77 -38.53
CA GLN A 400 -34.07 -32.85 -37.17
C GLN A 400 -34.91 -32.02 -36.21
N VAL A 401 -35.24 -32.62 -35.07
CA VAL A 401 -35.93 -31.97 -33.96
C VAL A 401 -34.90 -31.33 -33.04
N TYR A 402 -35.14 -30.06 -32.71
CA TYR A 402 -34.31 -29.22 -31.85
C TYR A 402 -35.14 -28.73 -30.68
N GLU A 403 -34.48 -28.45 -29.56
CA GLU A 403 -35.10 -27.86 -28.37
C GLU A 403 -34.45 -26.52 -28.03
N GLY A 404 -35.25 -25.53 -27.67
CA GLY A 404 -34.71 -24.24 -27.24
C GLY A 404 -35.78 -23.16 -27.04
N PRO A 405 -35.38 -22.01 -26.47
CA PRO A 405 -36.29 -20.89 -26.27
C PRO A 405 -36.59 -20.14 -27.57
N MET A 406 -37.63 -19.30 -27.50
CA MET A 406 -38.06 -18.44 -28.60
C MET A 406 -37.59 -17.02 -28.35
N ALA A 407 -36.82 -16.47 -29.29
CA ALA A 407 -36.22 -15.14 -29.14
C ALA A 407 -37.28 -14.06 -28.91
N GLN A 408 -38.45 -14.17 -29.57
CA GLN A 408 -39.56 -13.24 -29.41
C GLN A 408 -40.12 -13.23 -27.98
N GLU A 409 -40.06 -14.35 -27.26
CA GLU A 409 -40.54 -14.42 -25.88
C GLU A 409 -39.47 -13.98 -24.88
N VAL A 410 -38.22 -14.32 -25.16
CA VAL A 410 -37.08 -13.86 -24.37
C VAL A 410 -36.97 -12.35 -24.44
N GLU A 411 -37.17 -11.75 -25.61
CA GLU A 411 -37.08 -10.30 -25.80
C GLU A 411 -38.07 -9.51 -24.93
N ILE A 412 -39.25 -10.06 -24.64
CA ILE A 412 -40.24 -9.43 -23.76
C ILE A 412 -39.73 -9.32 -22.32
N THR A 413 -39.03 -10.36 -21.85
CA THR A 413 -38.61 -10.47 -20.44
C THR A 413 -37.17 -10.02 -20.22
N ARG A 414 -36.31 -10.19 -21.22
CA ARG A 414 -34.87 -9.98 -21.19
C ARG A 414 -34.40 -9.46 -22.56
N PRO A 415 -34.76 -8.22 -22.93
CA PRO A 415 -34.44 -7.66 -24.24
C PRO A 415 -32.92 -7.58 -24.51
N HIS A 416 -32.12 -7.35 -23.47
CA HIS A 416 -30.65 -7.32 -23.55
C HIS A 416 -30.02 -8.68 -23.89
N ALA A 417 -30.77 -9.78 -23.75
CA ALA A 417 -30.31 -11.11 -24.12
C ALA A 417 -30.61 -11.46 -25.58
N VAL A 418 -31.28 -10.58 -26.35
CA VAL A 418 -31.65 -10.84 -27.74
C VAL A 418 -30.91 -9.90 -28.68
N ARG A 419 -30.29 -10.47 -29.71
CA ARG A 419 -29.61 -9.72 -30.77
C ARG A 419 -30.16 -10.14 -32.12
N GLU A 420 -30.22 -9.21 -33.06
CA GLU A 420 -30.56 -9.51 -34.45
C GLU A 420 -29.28 -9.59 -35.28
N ILE A 421 -29.09 -10.73 -35.94
CA ILE A 421 -27.93 -11.02 -36.80
C ILE A 421 -28.47 -11.62 -38.09
N ASP A 422 -28.10 -11.03 -39.23
CA ASP A 422 -28.55 -11.45 -40.56
C ASP A 422 -30.08 -11.50 -40.71
N GLY A 423 -30.79 -10.55 -40.08
CA GLY A 423 -32.25 -10.42 -40.15
C GLY A 423 -33.03 -11.44 -39.31
N PHE A 424 -32.34 -12.24 -38.48
CA PHE A 424 -32.94 -13.19 -37.56
C PHE A 424 -32.49 -12.95 -36.12
N LYS A 425 -33.42 -13.15 -35.17
CA LYS A 425 -33.15 -13.02 -33.74
C LYS A 425 -32.39 -14.23 -33.19
N ARG A 426 -31.37 -13.95 -32.38
CA ARG A 426 -30.55 -14.90 -31.64
C ARG A 426 -30.51 -14.50 -30.17
N ILE A 427 -30.34 -15.47 -29.28
CA ILE A 427 -30.29 -15.24 -27.85
C ILE A 427 -28.85 -15.42 -27.37
N ASP A 428 -28.32 -14.43 -26.66
CA ASP A 428 -27.05 -14.53 -25.94
C ASP A 428 -27.25 -15.36 -24.66
N HIS A 429 -26.58 -16.50 -24.58
CA HIS A 429 -26.71 -17.44 -23.48
C HIS A 429 -26.25 -16.86 -22.13
N ARG A 430 -25.21 -16.00 -22.11
CA ARG A 430 -24.64 -15.40 -20.90
C ARG A 430 -25.63 -14.40 -20.31
N ALA A 431 -26.18 -13.55 -21.18
CA ALA A 431 -27.23 -12.60 -20.82
C ALA A 431 -28.51 -13.30 -20.35
N LEU A 432 -28.88 -14.44 -20.96
CA LEU A 432 -30.06 -15.20 -20.58
C LEU A 432 -29.97 -15.78 -19.16
N ILE A 433 -28.77 -16.17 -18.71
CA ILE A 433 -28.53 -16.75 -17.38
C ILE A 433 -28.07 -15.73 -16.32
N GLY A 434 -28.00 -14.44 -16.66
CA GLY A 434 -27.75 -13.35 -15.71
C GLY A 434 -26.30 -12.85 -15.62
N GLU A 435 -25.42 -13.30 -16.52
CA GLU A 435 -24.09 -12.71 -16.68
C GLU A 435 -24.15 -11.45 -17.57
N PRO A 436 -23.25 -10.47 -17.39
CA PRO A 436 -23.21 -9.28 -18.24
C PRO A 436 -22.92 -9.68 -19.69
N ALA A 437 -23.81 -9.26 -20.62
CA ALA A 437 -23.60 -9.40 -22.05
C ALA A 437 -22.54 -8.38 -22.48
N TYR A 438 -21.38 -8.86 -22.95
CA TYR A 438 -20.37 -7.98 -23.52
C TYR A 438 -20.72 -7.67 -24.98
N VAL A 439 -20.82 -6.38 -25.29
CA VAL A 439 -20.95 -5.88 -26.65
C VAL A 439 -19.61 -6.10 -27.36
N GLN A 440 -19.56 -7.06 -28.28
CA GLN A 440 -18.67 -7.00 -29.43
C GLN A 440 -19.44 -6.43 -30.61
#